data_AF-A0AAU5CGX4-F1
#
_entry.id   AF-A0AAU5CGX4-F1
#
_cell.length_a   1.000
_cell.length_b   1.000
_cell.length_c   1.000
_cell.angle_alpha   90.00
_cell.angle_beta   90.00
_cell.angle_gamma   90.00
#
_symmetry.space_group_name_H-M   'P 1'
#
loop_
_entity.id
_entity.type
_entity.pdbx_description
1 polymer ?
#
loop_
_entity_poly.entity_id
_entity_poly.type
_entity_poly.pdbx_seq_one_letter_code
_entity_poly.pdbx_strand_id
1 'polypeptide(L)'
;MIDFDHDTSTAQAAVTAAERRKLPVPQTIYDTAAMWDVIMDASHKRVDTKPGRDDVPETAAELAALIEERAHQHRIAEAHRAIAGDYREPVARRYNQLVRDHAPGWIRGLQPDFLALVKVLTKQEKKLPTLLDARRLDMRDPAISAPWQAAEAAAIQLDQLVSDRQIIARATGSDLGKDAELFAVARIEEPSTADVFAHKLRDDVGPALREWRDLRHQPVSRWLYLARSPHLELTLATPGEVTQRQATIDRWHKAIEVVMSTGLSGQAAQRGVEQALRAA
;
A
#
# COMPACT_ATOMS: atom_id res chain seq x y z
N MET A 1 2.43 19.57 -15.87
CA MET A 1 2.37 18.62 -14.74
C MET A 1 1.09 18.95 -13.99
N ILE A 2 0.06 18.10 -14.12
CA ILE A 2 -1.22 18.34 -13.45
C ILE A 2 -0.99 18.06 -11.96
N ASP A 3 -1.18 19.07 -11.12
CA ASP A 3 -0.94 18.99 -9.68
C ASP A 3 -2.15 18.35 -9.01
N PHE A 4 -2.04 17.07 -8.63
CA PHE A 4 -3.11 16.27 -8.01
C PHE A 4 -3.13 16.40 -6.48
N ASP A 5 -2.43 17.36 -5.89
CA ASP A 5 -2.32 17.54 -4.43
C ASP A 5 -3.66 17.82 -3.70
N HIS A 6 -4.74 18.03 -4.45
CA HIS A 6 -6.10 18.25 -3.96
C HIS A 6 -7.02 17.00 -4.01
N ASP A 7 -6.52 15.86 -4.49
CA ASP A 7 -7.24 14.58 -4.40
C ASP A 7 -7.05 13.97 -3.00
N THR A 8 -8.16 13.81 -2.27
CA THR A 8 -8.19 13.27 -0.90
C THR A 8 -8.44 11.75 -0.85
N SER A 9 -8.66 11.09 -2.00
CA SER A 9 -9.04 9.68 -2.07
C SER A 9 -8.00 8.74 -1.45
N THR A 10 -6.71 9.01 -1.67
CA THR A 10 -5.60 8.23 -1.11
C THR A 10 -5.51 8.38 0.41
N ALA A 11 -5.68 9.60 0.90
CA ALA A 11 -5.68 9.90 2.34
C ALA A 11 -6.89 9.25 3.03
N GLN A 12 -8.08 9.32 2.42
CA GLN A 12 -9.29 8.69 2.94
C GLN A 12 -9.14 7.16 3.00
N ALA A 13 -8.61 6.54 1.94
CA ALA A 13 -8.35 5.11 1.92
C ALA A 13 -7.36 4.67 3.01
N ALA A 14 -6.31 5.48 3.28
CA ALA A 14 -5.36 5.23 4.35
C ALA A 14 -5.99 5.31 5.74
N VAL A 15 -6.87 6.30 5.99
CA VAL A 15 -7.63 6.40 7.24
C VAL A 15 -8.52 5.16 7.43
N THR A 16 -9.29 4.76 6.41
CA THR A 16 -10.13 3.55 6.49
C THR A 16 -9.30 2.27 6.72
N ALA A 17 -8.11 2.17 6.13
CA ALA A 17 -7.20 1.06 6.39
C ALA A 17 -6.69 1.06 7.85
N ALA A 18 -6.34 2.23 8.39
CA ALA A 18 -5.92 2.38 9.78
C ALA A 18 -7.04 2.01 10.77
N GLU A 19 -8.27 2.48 10.54
CA GLU A 19 -9.44 2.19 11.37
C GLU A 19 -9.77 0.70 11.41
N ARG A 20 -9.78 0.04 10.24
CA ARG A 20 -10.01 -1.41 10.13
C ARG A 20 -8.98 -2.22 10.92
N ARG A 21 -7.78 -1.69 11.07
CA ARG A 21 -6.68 -2.27 11.87
C ARG A 21 -6.65 -1.75 13.31
N LYS A 22 -7.63 -0.94 13.71
CA LYS A 22 -7.75 -0.35 15.05
C LYS A 22 -6.51 0.45 15.44
N LEU A 23 -5.85 1.06 14.46
CA LEU A 23 -4.72 1.95 14.67
C LEU A 23 -5.22 3.32 15.16
N PRO A 24 -4.42 4.06 15.95
CA PRO A 24 -4.86 5.33 16.51
C PRO A 24 -4.94 6.40 15.41
N VAL A 25 -6.16 6.81 15.06
CA VAL A 25 -6.43 7.94 14.15
C VAL A 25 -6.76 9.17 15.02
N PRO A 26 -5.95 10.25 14.96
CA PRO A 26 -6.20 11.45 15.74
C PRO A 26 -7.48 12.18 15.36
N GLN A 27 -8.15 12.80 16.34
CA GLN A 27 -9.37 13.57 16.12
C GLN A 27 -9.20 14.69 15.09
N THR A 28 -8.02 15.29 15.02
CA THR A 28 -7.70 16.35 14.04
C THR A 28 -7.85 15.91 12.58
N ILE A 29 -7.68 14.61 12.29
CA ILE A 29 -7.92 14.05 10.95
C ILE A 29 -9.42 14.02 10.66
N TYR A 30 -10.24 13.59 11.61
CA TYR A 30 -11.70 13.60 11.49
C TYR A 30 -12.26 15.02 11.36
N ASP A 31 -11.76 15.95 12.16
CA ASP A 31 -12.20 17.35 12.10
C ASP A 31 -11.88 17.96 10.73
N THR A 32 -10.71 17.64 10.16
CA THR A 32 -10.33 18.13 8.83
C THR A 32 -11.13 17.43 7.71
N ALA A 33 -11.44 16.14 7.87
CA ALA A 33 -12.35 15.43 6.96
C ALA A 33 -13.76 16.04 6.98
N ALA A 34 -14.28 16.40 8.15
CA ALA A 34 -15.57 17.06 8.27
C ALA A 34 -15.57 18.45 7.60
N MET A 35 -14.45 19.20 7.67
CA MET A 35 -14.30 20.45 6.90
C MET A 35 -14.37 20.20 5.39
N TRP A 36 -13.77 19.12 4.92
CA TRP A 36 -13.83 18.71 3.51
C TRP A 36 -15.26 18.37 3.08
N ASP A 37 -16.01 17.64 3.90
CA ASP A 37 -17.41 17.30 3.64
C ASP A 37 -18.27 18.56 3.51
N VAL A 38 -18.11 19.54 4.41
CA VAL A 38 -18.80 20.84 4.34
C VAL A 38 -18.49 21.57 3.03
N ILE A 39 -17.23 21.55 2.59
CA ILE A 39 -16.82 22.15 1.30
C ILE A 39 -17.48 21.43 0.13
N MET A 40 -17.51 20.10 0.15
CA MET A 40 -18.09 19.29 -0.93
C MET A 40 -19.61 19.49 -1.00
N ASP A 41 -20.30 19.55 0.14
CA ASP A 41 -21.73 19.83 0.20
C ASP A 41 -22.04 21.24 -0.32
N ALA A 42 -21.27 22.25 0.09
CA ALA A 42 -21.42 23.61 -0.41
C ALA A 42 -21.13 23.73 -1.91
N SER A 43 -20.12 23.01 -2.41
CA SER A 43 -19.75 22.97 -3.83
C SER A 43 -20.83 22.33 -4.71
N HIS A 44 -21.62 21.41 -4.15
CA HIS A 44 -22.72 20.75 -4.84
C HIS A 44 -24.09 21.37 -4.55
N LYS A 45 -24.17 22.52 -3.86
CA LYS A 45 -25.43 23.18 -3.54
C LYS A 45 -26.25 23.45 -4.81
N ARG A 46 -27.34 22.71 -4.93
CA ARG A 46 -28.30 22.80 -6.05
C ARG A 46 -29.33 23.87 -5.72
N VAL A 47 -29.78 24.53 -6.77
CA VAL A 47 -31.03 25.29 -6.74
C VAL A 47 -32.14 24.33 -7.18
N ASP A 48 -33.34 24.50 -6.63
CA ASP A 48 -34.48 23.65 -6.96
C ASP A 48 -34.75 23.56 -8.47
N THR A 49 -35.38 22.45 -8.86
CA THR A 49 -35.70 22.10 -10.24
C THR A 49 -36.47 23.21 -10.95
N LYS A 50 -36.24 23.34 -12.27
CA LYS A 50 -36.95 24.32 -13.12
C LYS A 50 -38.46 24.19 -12.92
N PRO A 51 -39.19 25.32 -12.82
CA PRO A 51 -40.63 25.25 -12.63
C PRO A 51 -41.27 24.56 -13.83
N GLY A 52 -42.20 23.66 -13.56
CA GLY A 52 -43.02 22.97 -14.54
C GLY A 52 -44.26 23.78 -14.92
N ARG A 53 -45.10 23.18 -15.74
CA ARG A 53 -46.36 23.79 -16.22
C ARG A 53 -47.33 24.11 -15.08
N ASP A 54 -47.27 23.33 -14.01
CA ASP A 54 -48.19 23.44 -12.86
C ASP A 54 -47.71 24.46 -11.81
N ASP A 55 -46.49 25.01 -11.96
CA ASP A 55 -45.88 25.97 -11.02
C ASP A 55 -46.10 27.44 -11.43
N VAL A 56 -46.94 27.70 -12.44
CA VAL A 56 -47.23 29.06 -12.93
C VAL A 56 -48.29 29.69 -12.01
N PRO A 57 -47.96 30.80 -11.32
CA PRO A 57 -48.91 31.46 -10.42
C PRO A 57 -50.05 32.13 -11.19
N GLU A 58 -51.16 32.40 -10.50
CA GLU A 58 -52.37 32.98 -11.08
C GLU A 58 -52.22 34.48 -11.38
N THR A 59 -51.30 35.17 -10.69
CA THR A 59 -51.12 36.62 -10.80
C THR A 59 -49.70 37.05 -11.17
N ALA A 60 -49.59 38.22 -11.78
CA ALA A 60 -48.30 38.84 -12.11
C ALA A 60 -47.47 39.22 -10.86
N ALA A 61 -48.14 39.58 -9.77
CA ALA A 61 -47.48 39.93 -8.50
C ALA A 61 -46.84 38.70 -7.86
N GLU A 62 -47.53 37.56 -7.85
CA GLU A 62 -46.99 36.28 -7.38
C GLU A 62 -45.84 35.80 -8.27
N LEU A 63 -45.94 35.99 -9.59
CA LEU A 63 -44.84 35.67 -10.51
C LEU A 63 -43.60 36.52 -10.22
N ALA A 64 -43.76 37.82 -9.99
CA ALA A 64 -42.65 38.70 -9.63
C ALA A 64 -41.98 38.23 -8.33
N ALA A 65 -42.76 37.92 -7.29
CA ALA A 65 -42.23 37.41 -6.03
C ALA A 65 -41.49 36.07 -6.18
N LEU A 66 -42.04 35.13 -6.97
CA LEU A 66 -41.40 33.84 -7.26
C LEU A 66 -40.09 34.00 -8.04
N ILE A 67 -40.03 34.93 -8.99
CA ILE A 67 -38.80 35.25 -9.73
C ILE A 67 -37.74 35.82 -8.78
N GLU A 68 -38.13 36.77 -7.91
CA GLU A 68 -37.21 37.37 -6.94
C GLU A 68 -36.64 36.36 -5.95
N GLU A 69 -37.50 35.52 -5.36
CA GLU A 69 -37.08 34.46 -4.44
C GLU A 69 -36.14 33.48 -5.14
N ARG A 70 -36.49 33.06 -6.35
CA ARG A 70 -35.65 32.13 -7.11
C ARG A 70 -34.30 32.74 -7.50
N ALA A 71 -34.28 34.00 -7.91
CA ALA A 71 -33.04 34.74 -8.18
C ALA A 71 -32.18 34.89 -6.91
N HIS A 72 -32.81 35.06 -5.74
CA HIS A 72 -32.11 35.03 -4.45
C HIS A 72 -31.46 33.67 -4.16
N GLN A 73 -32.21 32.57 -4.32
CA GLN A 73 -31.67 31.21 -4.15
C GLN A 73 -30.52 30.89 -5.12
N HIS A 74 -30.62 31.31 -6.38
CA HIS A 74 -29.54 31.19 -7.35
C HIS A 74 -28.28 31.92 -6.90
N ARG A 75 -28.41 33.18 -6.44
CA ARG A 75 -27.28 33.96 -5.92
C ARG A 75 -26.63 33.31 -4.69
N ILE A 76 -27.44 32.79 -3.76
CA ILE A 76 -26.94 32.07 -2.59
C ILE A 76 -26.16 30.82 -3.02
N ALA A 77 -26.74 29.99 -3.89
CA ALA A 77 -26.08 28.76 -4.33
C ALA A 77 -24.76 29.05 -5.07
N GLU A 78 -24.74 30.07 -5.93
CA GLU A 78 -23.52 30.51 -6.61
C GLU A 78 -22.45 31.01 -5.62
N ALA A 79 -22.84 31.84 -4.64
CA ALA A 79 -21.94 32.31 -3.60
C ALA A 79 -21.35 31.15 -2.77
N HIS A 80 -22.16 30.15 -2.40
CA HIS A 80 -21.68 28.96 -1.71
C HIS A 80 -20.64 28.18 -2.54
N ARG A 81 -20.90 27.99 -3.84
CA ARG A 81 -19.95 27.28 -4.72
C ARG A 81 -18.65 28.06 -4.89
N ALA A 82 -18.73 29.38 -5.04
CA ALA A 82 -17.55 30.23 -5.16
C ALA A 82 -16.69 30.16 -3.90
N ILE A 83 -17.28 30.40 -2.73
CA ILE A 83 -16.58 30.36 -1.44
C ILE A 83 -16.02 28.96 -1.16
N ALA A 84 -16.77 27.89 -1.44
CA ALA A 84 -16.29 26.52 -1.26
C ALA A 84 -15.08 26.23 -2.16
N GLY A 85 -15.04 26.79 -3.37
CA GLY A 85 -13.90 26.73 -4.27
C GLY A 85 -12.62 27.26 -3.64
N ASP A 86 -12.69 28.39 -2.92
CA ASP A 86 -11.54 29.03 -2.28
C ASP A 86 -10.91 28.16 -1.17
N TYR A 87 -11.72 27.38 -0.45
CA TYR A 87 -11.26 26.53 0.65
C TYR A 87 -10.90 25.11 0.24
N ARG A 88 -11.25 24.68 -0.98
CA ARG A 88 -11.06 23.30 -1.45
C ARG A 88 -9.59 22.86 -1.37
N GLU A 89 -8.70 23.57 -2.05
CA GLU A 89 -7.28 23.21 -2.11
C GLU A 89 -6.59 23.28 -0.73
N PRO A 90 -6.76 24.35 0.08
CA PRO A 90 -6.13 24.43 1.41
C PRO A 90 -6.56 23.29 2.36
N VAL A 91 -7.84 22.94 2.38
CA VAL A 91 -8.35 21.88 3.26
C VAL A 91 -7.91 20.50 2.77
N ALA A 92 -7.97 20.23 1.46
CA ALA A 92 -7.47 18.99 0.89
C ALA A 92 -5.98 18.78 1.18
N ARG A 93 -5.16 19.81 0.97
CA ARG A 93 -3.71 19.76 1.29
C ARG A 93 -3.46 19.52 2.76
N ARG A 94 -4.20 20.21 3.65
CA ARG A 94 -4.10 19.99 5.10
C ARG A 94 -4.46 18.55 5.48
N TYR A 95 -5.55 18.01 4.93
CA TYR A 95 -5.97 16.64 5.18
C TYR A 95 -4.92 15.62 4.71
N ASN A 96 -4.47 15.76 3.46
CA ASN A 96 -3.44 14.91 2.87
C ASN A 96 -2.14 14.95 3.68
N GLN A 97 -1.72 16.14 4.13
CA GLN A 97 -0.52 16.30 4.94
C GLN A 97 -0.65 15.64 6.31
N LEU A 98 -1.78 15.84 7.01
CA LEU A 98 -2.03 15.19 8.30
C LEU A 98 -1.96 13.66 8.18
N VAL A 99 -2.61 13.10 7.16
CA VAL A 99 -2.58 11.65 6.94
C VAL A 99 -1.17 11.16 6.62
N ARG A 100 -0.43 11.91 5.78
CA ARG A 100 0.97 11.61 5.45
C ARG A 100 1.88 11.61 6.68
N ASP A 101 1.68 12.53 7.61
CA ASP A 101 2.48 12.63 8.85
C ASP A 101 2.22 11.47 9.82
N HIS A 102 1.00 10.94 9.85
CA HIS A 102 0.62 9.83 10.73
C HIS A 102 0.83 8.43 10.12
N ALA A 103 0.83 8.30 8.79
CA ALA A 103 1.02 7.04 8.08
C ALA A 103 2.25 6.23 8.54
N PRO A 104 3.43 6.84 8.83
CA PRO A 104 4.55 6.12 9.40
C PRO A 104 4.28 5.42 10.72
N GLY A 105 3.54 6.08 11.62
CA GLY A 105 3.15 5.50 12.90
C GLY A 105 2.20 4.32 12.70
N TRP A 106 1.26 4.44 11.77
CA TRP A 106 0.32 3.37 11.45
C TRP A 106 1.03 2.13 10.86
N ILE A 107 1.96 2.32 9.92
CA ILE A 107 2.72 1.20 9.34
C ILE A 107 3.53 0.47 10.42
N ARG A 108 4.18 1.20 11.33
CA ARG A 108 4.88 0.58 12.47
C ARG A 108 3.91 -0.16 13.41
N GLY A 109 2.71 0.38 13.61
CA GLY A 109 1.66 -0.24 14.41
C GLY A 109 1.15 -1.58 13.87
N LEU A 110 1.36 -1.88 12.58
CA LEU A 110 1.01 -3.17 11.96
C LEU A 110 2.04 -4.28 12.24
N GLN A 111 3.25 -3.94 12.67
CA GLN A 111 4.35 -4.90 12.87
C GLN A 111 4.00 -6.03 13.87
N PRO A 112 3.40 -5.76 15.05
CA PRO A 112 3.09 -6.82 16.01
C PRO A 112 2.13 -7.86 15.44
N ASP A 113 1.08 -7.41 14.75
CA ASP A 113 0.09 -8.29 14.11
C ASP A 113 0.73 -9.11 12.98
N PHE A 114 1.56 -8.46 12.16
CA PHE A 114 2.31 -9.14 11.10
C PHE A 114 3.19 -10.26 11.66
N LEU A 115 4.01 -9.97 12.69
CA LEU A 115 4.89 -10.95 13.32
C LEU A 115 4.11 -12.07 14.01
N ALA A 116 2.96 -11.76 14.61
CA ALA A 116 2.08 -12.77 15.20
C ALA A 116 1.57 -13.76 14.14
N LEU A 117 1.15 -13.27 12.97
CA LEU A 117 0.67 -14.11 11.85
C LEU A 117 1.80 -14.91 11.21
N VAL A 118 2.97 -14.30 11.01
CA VAL A 118 4.18 -15.01 10.54
C VAL A 118 4.54 -16.14 11.51
N LYS A 119 4.50 -15.91 12.82
CA LYS A 119 4.75 -16.95 13.82
C LYS A 119 3.75 -18.10 13.74
N VAL A 120 2.49 -17.83 13.43
CA VAL A 120 1.49 -18.88 13.19
C VAL A 120 1.88 -19.70 11.95
N LEU A 121 2.22 -19.05 10.84
CA LEU A 121 2.65 -19.72 9.62
C LEU A 121 3.89 -20.59 9.83
N THR A 122 4.97 -20.06 10.41
CA THR A 122 6.20 -20.80 10.70
C THR A 122 5.96 -22.02 11.58
N LYS A 123 4.94 -21.98 12.46
CA LYS A 123 4.55 -23.15 13.26
C LYS A 123 3.88 -24.24 12.42
N GLN A 124 3.06 -23.88 11.43
CA GLN A 124 2.38 -24.85 10.57
C GLN A 124 3.28 -25.36 9.46
N GLU A 125 4.19 -24.52 8.98
CA GLU A 125 5.20 -24.84 7.98
C GLU A 125 6.01 -26.09 8.32
N LYS A 126 6.36 -26.28 9.59
CA LYS A 126 7.06 -27.46 10.14
C LYS A 126 6.23 -28.74 10.16
N LYS A 127 4.91 -28.62 10.07
CA LYS A 127 3.96 -29.76 10.10
C LYS A 127 3.47 -30.14 8.71
N LEU A 128 3.58 -29.23 7.76
CA LEU A 128 3.17 -29.43 6.38
C LEU A 128 4.34 -29.97 5.55
N PRO A 129 4.08 -30.81 4.53
CA PRO A 129 5.14 -31.31 3.67
C PRO A 129 5.81 -30.19 2.87
N THR A 130 7.03 -30.46 2.38
CA THR A 130 7.81 -29.49 1.60
C THR A 130 7.12 -29.12 0.28
N LEU A 131 6.48 -30.09 -0.36
CA LEU A 131 5.71 -29.90 -1.58
C LEU A 131 4.26 -29.55 -1.23
N LEU A 132 3.87 -28.30 -1.47
CA LEU A 132 2.57 -27.71 -1.06
C LEU A 132 1.51 -27.74 -2.18
N ASP A 133 1.61 -28.67 -3.13
CA ASP A 133 0.59 -28.83 -4.16
C ASP A 133 -0.72 -29.31 -3.50
N ALA A 134 -1.68 -28.39 -3.38
CA ALA A 134 -2.97 -28.65 -2.75
C ALA A 134 -3.72 -29.84 -3.36
N ARG A 135 -3.43 -30.22 -4.61
CA ARG A 135 -4.03 -31.39 -5.27
C ARG A 135 -3.42 -32.72 -4.84
N ARG A 136 -2.23 -32.69 -4.23
CA ARG A 136 -1.48 -33.87 -3.74
C ARG A 136 -1.55 -34.03 -2.23
N LEU A 137 -2.05 -33.01 -1.52
CA LEU A 137 -2.26 -33.06 -0.08
C LEU A 137 -3.51 -33.91 0.23
N ASP A 138 -3.35 -34.88 1.13
CA ASP A 138 -4.50 -35.61 1.66
C ASP A 138 -5.22 -34.76 2.70
N MET A 139 -6.22 -34.01 2.24
CA MET A 139 -7.06 -33.18 3.10
C MET A 139 -7.98 -33.98 4.04
N ARG A 140 -8.01 -35.32 3.93
CA ARG A 140 -8.73 -36.18 4.88
C ARG A 140 -7.89 -36.52 6.11
N ASP A 141 -6.57 -36.37 6.03
CA ASP A 141 -5.67 -36.53 7.17
C ASP A 141 -5.77 -35.30 8.08
N PRO A 142 -6.22 -35.43 9.35
CA PRO A 142 -6.23 -34.34 10.32
C PRO A 142 -4.84 -33.74 10.59
N ALA A 143 -3.77 -34.52 10.41
CA ALA A 143 -2.40 -34.04 10.57
C ALA A 143 -1.98 -33.05 9.48
N ILE A 144 -2.65 -33.06 8.32
CA ILE A 144 -2.41 -32.12 7.21
C ILE A 144 -3.48 -31.04 7.17
N SER A 145 -4.75 -31.43 7.24
CA SER A 145 -5.88 -30.52 7.07
C SER A 145 -5.97 -29.45 8.15
N ALA A 146 -5.71 -29.77 9.42
CA ALA A 146 -5.76 -28.78 10.49
C ALA A 146 -4.61 -27.75 10.41
N PRO A 147 -3.33 -28.14 10.21
CA PRO A 147 -2.27 -27.17 9.94
C PRO A 147 -2.49 -26.34 8.68
N TRP A 148 -3.06 -26.95 7.62
CA TRP A 148 -3.38 -26.23 6.39
C TRP A 148 -4.43 -25.14 6.62
N GLN A 149 -5.54 -25.45 7.29
CA GLN A 149 -6.58 -24.47 7.62
C GLN A 149 -6.05 -23.32 8.49
N ALA A 150 -5.18 -23.64 9.46
CA ALA A 150 -4.54 -22.61 10.28
C ALA A 150 -3.58 -21.72 9.46
N ALA A 151 -2.83 -22.31 8.53
CA ALA A 151 -1.98 -21.57 7.61
C ALA A 151 -2.80 -20.70 6.64
N GLU A 152 -3.93 -21.21 6.16
CA GLU A 152 -4.85 -20.50 5.28
C GLU A 152 -5.45 -19.26 5.94
N ALA A 153 -5.96 -19.40 7.17
CA ALA A 153 -6.47 -18.28 7.94
C ALA A 153 -5.40 -17.20 8.16
N ALA A 154 -4.16 -17.61 8.48
CA ALA A 154 -3.05 -16.68 8.67
C ALA A 154 -2.62 -15.99 7.35
N ALA A 155 -2.54 -16.75 6.25
CA ALA A 155 -2.17 -16.24 4.93
C ALA A 155 -3.16 -15.20 4.41
N ILE A 156 -4.47 -15.43 4.54
CA ILE A 156 -5.52 -14.47 4.16
C ILE A 156 -5.39 -13.18 4.98
N GLN A 157 -5.18 -13.30 6.29
CA GLN A 157 -5.01 -12.13 7.16
C GLN A 157 -3.73 -11.34 6.84
N LEU A 158 -2.65 -12.04 6.46
CA LEU A 158 -1.41 -11.42 6.00
C LEU A 158 -1.60 -10.69 4.68
N ASP A 159 -2.23 -11.30 3.68
CA ASP A 159 -2.53 -10.62 2.40
C ASP A 159 -3.35 -9.35 2.63
N GLN A 160 -4.37 -9.43 3.50
CA GLN A 160 -5.15 -8.25 3.85
C GLN A 160 -4.29 -7.20 4.57
N LEU A 161 -3.38 -7.61 5.44
CA LEU A 161 -2.51 -6.68 6.20
C LEU A 161 -1.53 -5.99 5.27
N VAL A 162 -0.94 -6.72 4.34
CA VAL A 162 -0.02 -6.19 3.32
C VAL A 162 -0.74 -5.22 2.40
N SER A 163 -1.97 -5.55 1.99
CA SER A 163 -2.82 -4.64 1.22
C SER A 163 -3.11 -3.35 1.99
N ASP A 164 -3.47 -3.43 3.27
CA ASP A 164 -3.74 -2.27 4.12
C ASP A 164 -2.49 -1.41 4.31
N ARG A 165 -1.33 -2.04 4.52
CA ARG A 165 -0.02 -1.38 4.61
C ARG A 165 0.32 -0.65 3.30
N GLN A 166 0.04 -1.23 2.14
CA GLN A 166 0.25 -0.57 0.85
C GLN A 166 -0.67 0.64 0.66
N ILE A 167 -1.95 0.53 1.05
CA ILE A 167 -2.90 1.65 1.00
C ILE A 167 -2.38 2.82 1.86
N ILE A 168 -1.93 2.53 3.08
CA ILE A 168 -1.35 3.55 3.97
C ILE A 168 -0.06 4.14 3.37
N ALA A 169 0.83 3.31 2.82
CA ALA A 169 2.08 3.77 2.23
C ALA A 169 1.87 4.70 1.02
N ARG A 170 0.85 4.45 0.19
CA ARG A 170 0.52 5.31 -0.96
C ARG A 170 0.18 6.74 -0.55
N ALA A 171 -0.42 6.96 0.61
CA ALA A 171 -0.68 8.31 1.12
C ALA A 171 0.61 9.11 1.39
N THR A 172 1.75 8.42 1.54
CA THR A 172 3.07 9.05 1.68
C THR A 172 3.79 9.25 0.34
N GLY A 173 3.24 8.78 -0.77
CA GLY A 173 3.91 8.76 -2.08
C GLY A 173 5.04 7.73 -2.18
N SER A 174 5.10 6.76 -1.27
CA SER A 174 6.16 5.74 -1.21
C SER A 174 5.75 4.40 -1.84
N ASP A 175 6.74 3.51 -1.99
CA ASP A 175 6.58 2.08 -2.26
C ASP A 175 5.98 1.73 -3.63
N LEU A 176 6.55 2.34 -4.67
CA LEU A 176 6.27 2.05 -6.07
C LEU A 176 7.30 1.08 -6.63
N GLY A 177 6.86 0.09 -7.42
CA GLY A 177 7.77 -0.85 -8.10
C GLY A 177 7.14 -2.20 -8.40
N LYS A 178 7.81 -2.98 -9.26
CA LYS A 178 7.35 -4.30 -9.69
C LYS A 178 7.32 -5.33 -8.54
N ASP A 179 8.28 -5.25 -7.63
CA ASP A 179 8.45 -6.18 -6.52
C ASP A 179 8.15 -5.53 -5.16
N ALA A 180 7.47 -4.38 -5.16
CA ALA A 180 7.14 -3.64 -3.94
C ALA A 180 6.32 -4.47 -2.94
N GLU A 181 5.45 -5.39 -3.41
CA GLU A 181 4.71 -6.29 -2.52
C GLU A 181 5.63 -7.23 -1.74
N LEU A 182 6.68 -7.77 -2.40
CA LEU A 182 7.63 -8.66 -1.77
C LEU A 182 8.51 -7.90 -0.77
N PHE A 183 9.07 -6.77 -1.20
CA PHE A 183 9.91 -5.95 -0.34
C PHE A 183 9.13 -5.34 0.82
N ALA A 184 7.81 -5.19 0.71
CA ALA A 184 6.97 -4.81 1.83
C ALA A 184 6.94 -5.85 2.96
N VAL A 185 7.28 -7.12 2.69
CA VAL A 185 7.09 -8.23 3.64
C VAL A 185 8.34 -9.06 3.90
N ALA A 186 9.35 -8.94 3.03
CA ALA A 186 10.59 -9.67 3.10
C ALA A 186 11.77 -8.73 2.96
N ARG A 187 12.74 -8.90 3.85
CA ARG A 187 14.07 -8.28 3.76
C ARG A 187 15.03 -9.29 3.17
N ILE A 188 15.86 -8.83 2.25
CA ILE A 188 16.92 -9.63 1.62
C ILE A 188 18.23 -9.31 2.32
N GLU A 189 19.06 -10.35 2.50
CA GLU A 189 20.41 -10.19 3.01
C GLU A 189 21.24 -9.27 2.09
N GLU A 190 22.05 -8.40 2.71
CA GLU A 190 22.95 -7.54 1.97
C GLU A 190 24.02 -8.37 1.23
N PRO A 191 24.32 -8.06 -0.05
CA PRO A 191 25.34 -8.79 -0.79
C PRO A 191 26.73 -8.63 -0.16
N SER A 192 27.42 -9.75 0.06
CA SER A 192 28.87 -9.74 0.26
C SER A 192 29.61 -10.10 -1.03
N THR A 193 30.89 -9.71 -1.11
CA THR A 193 31.77 -10.10 -2.22
C THR A 193 31.79 -11.62 -2.41
N ALA A 194 31.85 -12.38 -1.30
CA ALA A 194 31.86 -13.84 -1.34
C ALA A 194 30.56 -14.40 -1.95
N ASP A 195 29.41 -13.84 -1.58
CA ASP A 195 28.13 -14.32 -2.11
C ASP A 195 27.94 -14.00 -3.60
N VAL A 196 28.47 -12.86 -4.07
CA VAL A 196 28.44 -12.47 -5.49
C VAL A 196 29.25 -13.46 -6.34
N PHE A 197 30.47 -13.80 -5.92
CA PHE A 197 31.30 -14.78 -6.63
C PHE A 197 30.77 -16.21 -6.50
N ALA A 198 30.07 -16.52 -5.40
CA ALA A 198 29.37 -17.80 -5.24
C ALA A 198 28.06 -17.88 -6.03
N HIS A 199 27.70 -16.84 -6.80
CA HIS A 199 26.46 -16.77 -7.58
C HIS A 199 25.16 -16.95 -6.76
N LYS A 200 25.18 -16.60 -5.46
CA LYS A 200 24.05 -16.77 -4.54
C LYS A 200 22.76 -16.08 -5.01
N LEU A 201 22.86 -14.94 -5.70
CA LEU A 201 21.66 -14.32 -6.30
C LEU A 201 21.02 -15.21 -7.37
N ARG A 202 21.83 -15.84 -8.24
CA ARG A 202 21.31 -16.66 -9.34
C ARG A 202 20.77 -17.99 -8.83
N ASP A 203 21.48 -18.59 -7.89
CA ASP A 203 21.28 -19.98 -7.49
C ASP A 203 20.31 -20.12 -6.30
N ASP A 204 20.24 -19.10 -5.43
CA ASP A 204 19.46 -19.15 -4.18
C ASP A 204 18.37 -18.07 -4.10
N VAL A 205 18.77 -16.78 -4.10
CA VAL A 205 17.85 -15.66 -3.84
C VAL A 205 16.88 -15.46 -5.00
N GLY A 206 17.38 -15.44 -6.24
CA GLY A 206 16.60 -15.19 -7.46
C GLY A 206 15.50 -16.22 -7.73
N PRO A 207 15.74 -17.54 -7.54
CA PRO A 207 14.68 -18.53 -7.50
C PRO A 207 13.60 -18.21 -6.46
N ALA A 208 13.98 -17.80 -5.25
CA ALA A 208 13.01 -17.44 -4.22
C ALA A 208 12.14 -16.23 -4.59
N LEU A 209 12.72 -15.21 -5.24
CA LEU A 209 11.96 -14.06 -5.75
C LEU A 209 10.96 -14.46 -6.86
N ARG A 210 11.38 -15.36 -7.76
CA ARG A 210 10.52 -15.85 -8.85
C ARG A 210 9.37 -16.69 -8.32
N GLU A 211 9.65 -17.65 -7.46
CA GLU A 211 8.63 -18.54 -6.90
C GLU A 211 7.56 -17.76 -6.13
N TRP A 212 7.96 -16.73 -5.36
CA TRP A 212 7.01 -15.84 -4.68
C TRP A 212 6.00 -15.18 -5.63
N ARG A 213 6.47 -14.75 -6.81
CA ARG A 213 5.61 -14.14 -7.83
C ARG A 213 4.72 -15.17 -8.50
N ASP A 214 5.25 -16.35 -8.80
CA ASP A 214 4.52 -17.41 -9.49
C ASP A 214 3.40 -17.98 -8.60
N LEU A 215 3.59 -17.97 -7.28
CA LEU A 215 2.59 -18.38 -6.29
C LEU A 215 1.53 -17.33 -5.96
N ARG A 216 1.42 -16.19 -6.69
CA ARG A 216 0.45 -15.12 -6.40
C ARG A 216 -1.01 -15.59 -6.27
N HIS A 217 -1.38 -16.65 -7.00
CA HIS A 217 -2.74 -17.22 -6.97
C HIS A 217 -2.94 -18.30 -5.90
N GLN A 218 -1.90 -18.60 -5.11
CA GLN A 218 -1.90 -19.63 -4.07
C GLN A 218 -1.38 -19.03 -2.75
N PRO A 219 -2.20 -18.24 -2.04
CA PRO A 219 -1.74 -17.43 -0.90
C PRO A 219 -1.09 -18.28 0.20
N VAL A 220 -1.65 -19.45 0.51
CA VAL A 220 -1.10 -20.36 1.53
C VAL A 220 0.30 -20.83 1.13
N SER A 221 0.45 -21.36 -0.09
CA SER A 221 1.73 -21.83 -0.62
C SER A 221 2.75 -20.70 -0.70
N ARG A 222 2.31 -19.51 -1.15
CA ARG A 222 3.11 -18.30 -1.28
C ARG A 222 3.75 -17.90 0.06
N TRP A 223 2.95 -17.83 1.12
CA TRP A 223 3.42 -17.45 2.44
C TRP A 223 4.26 -18.54 3.13
N LEU A 224 3.86 -19.81 3.01
CA LEU A 224 4.65 -20.93 3.54
C LEU A 224 6.01 -21.06 2.83
N TYR A 225 6.07 -20.74 1.54
CA TYR A 225 7.31 -20.70 0.79
C TYR A 225 8.27 -19.63 1.34
N LEU A 226 7.81 -18.41 1.59
CA LEU A 226 8.67 -17.40 2.23
C LEU A 226 9.10 -17.80 3.64
N ALA A 227 8.18 -18.39 4.42
CA ALA A 227 8.51 -18.83 5.78
C ALA A 227 9.63 -19.89 5.80
N ARG A 228 9.74 -20.68 4.72
CA ARG A 228 10.80 -21.69 4.50
C ARG A 228 12.11 -21.11 3.97
N SER A 229 12.07 -19.93 3.37
CA SER A 229 13.24 -19.39 2.68
C SER A 229 14.32 -19.01 3.69
N PRO A 230 15.52 -19.60 3.61
CA PRO A 230 16.62 -19.20 4.49
C PRO A 230 17.28 -17.88 4.05
N HIS A 231 16.87 -17.33 2.90
CA HIS A 231 17.48 -16.14 2.29
C HIS A 231 16.64 -14.88 2.46
N LEU A 232 15.43 -15.00 3.03
CA LEU A 232 14.48 -13.91 3.17
C LEU A 232 14.02 -13.84 4.63
N GLU A 233 14.22 -12.68 5.24
CA GLU A 233 13.72 -12.42 6.59
C GLU A 233 12.32 -11.79 6.51
N LEU A 234 11.30 -12.51 7.00
CA LEU A 234 9.92 -12.04 7.01
C LEU A 234 9.74 -10.91 8.02
N THR A 235 9.68 -9.68 7.52
CA THR A 235 9.47 -8.46 8.30
C THR A 235 8.67 -7.45 7.48
N LEU A 236 7.73 -6.76 8.12
CA LEU A 236 6.98 -5.70 7.46
C LEU A 236 7.88 -4.47 7.28
N ALA A 237 7.94 -3.97 6.05
CA ALA A 237 8.75 -2.81 5.73
C ALA A 237 8.15 -1.54 6.37
N THR A 238 8.98 -0.80 7.08
CA THR A 238 8.69 0.55 7.52
C THR A 238 8.56 1.51 6.30
N PRO A 239 8.02 2.72 6.47
CA PRO A 239 7.87 3.67 5.36
C PRO A 239 9.22 4.00 4.72
N GLY A 240 9.29 3.93 3.39
CA GLY A 240 10.51 4.15 2.61
C GLY A 240 11.50 2.98 2.60
N GLU A 241 11.31 1.96 3.44
CA GLU A 241 12.19 0.80 3.51
C GLU A 241 12.01 -0.14 2.29
N VAL A 242 10.85 -0.13 1.62
CA VAL A 242 10.67 -0.88 0.37
C VAL A 242 11.67 -0.42 -0.69
N THR A 243 11.86 0.90 -0.83
CA THR A 243 12.86 1.47 -1.75
C THR A 243 14.28 1.07 -1.34
N GLN A 244 14.57 1.04 -0.04
CA GLN A 244 15.87 0.59 0.46
C GLN A 244 16.12 -0.89 0.16
N ARG A 245 15.13 -1.76 0.39
CA ARG A 245 15.19 -3.20 0.10
C ARG A 245 15.31 -3.46 -1.41
N GLN A 246 14.65 -2.66 -2.25
CA GLN A 246 14.83 -2.70 -3.71
C GLN A 246 16.27 -2.31 -4.09
N ALA A 247 16.83 -1.26 -3.48
CA ALA A 247 18.21 -0.86 -3.72
C ALA A 247 19.23 -1.95 -3.35
N THR A 248 18.94 -2.78 -2.34
CA THR A 248 19.75 -3.97 -2.03
C THR A 248 19.80 -4.96 -3.20
N ILE A 249 18.70 -5.20 -3.91
CA ILE A 249 18.70 -6.03 -5.14
C ILE A 249 19.40 -5.33 -6.30
N ASP A 250 19.28 -4.02 -6.41
CA ASP A 250 20.01 -3.28 -7.45
C ASP A 250 21.53 -3.33 -7.21
N ARG A 251 21.98 -3.33 -5.94
CA ARG A 251 23.38 -3.59 -5.56
C ARG A 251 23.85 -4.97 -6.00
N TRP A 252 23.03 -5.99 -5.76
CA TRP A 252 23.29 -7.36 -6.21
C TRP A 252 23.51 -7.44 -7.72
N HIS A 253 22.61 -6.84 -8.52
CA HIS A 253 22.74 -6.84 -9.97
C HIS A 253 23.99 -6.09 -10.45
N LYS A 254 24.26 -4.90 -9.90
CA LYS A 254 25.46 -4.11 -10.23
C LYS A 254 26.76 -4.87 -9.94
N ALA A 255 26.83 -5.54 -8.78
CA ALA A 255 28.01 -6.32 -8.41
C ALA A 255 28.24 -7.52 -9.35
N ILE A 256 27.16 -8.21 -9.76
CA ILE A 256 27.24 -9.33 -10.71
C ILE A 256 27.65 -8.85 -12.10
N GLU A 257 27.15 -7.70 -12.54
CA GLU A 257 27.53 -7.11 -13.83
C GLU A 257 29.04 -6.86 -13.92
N VAL A 258 29.67 -6.41 -12.82
CA VAL A 258 31.13 -6.28 -12.73
C VAL A 258 31.84 -7.62 -12.92
N VAL A 259 31.36 -8.71 -12.28
CA VAL A 259 31.95 -10.05 -12.43
C VAL A 259 31.78 -10.59 -13.85
N MET A 260 30.65 -10.30 -14.48
CA MET A 260 30.34 -10.75 -15.85
C MET A 260 31.05 -9.93 -16.93
N SER A 261 31.57 -8.74 -16.59
CA SER A 261 32.34 -7.93 -17.53
C SER A 261 33.65 -8.63 -17.91
N THR A 262 33.79 -8.93 -19.20
CA THR A 262 34.89 -9.75 -19.72
C THR A 262 36.23 -8.99 -19.62
N GLY A 263 37.26 -9.66 -19.08
CA GLY A 263 38.64 -9.16 -19.13
C GLY A 263 39.24 -8.65 -17.81
N LEU A 264 38.52 -8.69 -16.70
CA LEU A 264 39.10 -8.38 -15.38
C LEU A 264 39.90 -9.57 -14.84
N SER A 265 41.11 -9.30 -14.33
CA SER A 265 41.82 -10.27 -13.50
C SER A 265 41.05 -10.51 -12.19
N GLY A 266 41.21 -11.66 -11.54
CA GLY A 266 40.47 -11.99 -10.31
C GLY A 266 40.56 -10.91 -9.22
N GLN A 267 41.73 -10.27 -9.06
CA GLN A 267 41.89 -9.15 -8.13
C GLN A 267 41.22 -7.85 -8.59
N ALA A 268 41.17 -7.58 -9.90
CA ALA A 268 40.49 -6.41 -10.45
C ALA A 268 38.96 -6.57 -10.34
N ALA A 269 38.44 -7.76 -10.60
CA ALA A 269 37.04 -8.11 -10.39
C ALA A 269 36.65 -7.97 -8.91
N GLN A 270 37.47 -8.46 -7.99
CA GLN A 270 37.21 -8.34 -6.55
C GLN A 270 37.10 -6.87 -6.09
N ARG A 271 38.06 -6.02 -6.49
CA ARG A 271 38.01 -4.58 -6.17
C ARG A 271 36.82 -3.88 -6.81
N GLY A 272 36.48 -4.24 -8.05
CA GLY A 272 35.32 -3.70 -8.75
C GLY A 272 34.00 -4.06 -8.05
N VAL A 273 33.86 -5.30 -7.58
CA VAL A 273 32.71 -5.75 -6.79
C VAL A 273 32.64 -4.98 -5.48
N GLU A 274 33.74 -4.87 -4.73
CA GLU A 274 33.79 -4.10 -3.47
C GLU A 274 33.39 -2.63 -3.68
N GLN A 275 33.81 -2.03 -4.79
CA GLN A 275 33.44 -0.66 -5.14
C GLN A 275 31.95 -0.55 -5.49
N ALA A 276 31.41 -1.48 -6.28
CA ALA A 276 29.99 -1.51 -6.63
C ALA A 276 29.08 -1.70 -5.40
N LEU A 277 29.50 -2.52 -4.44
CA LEU A 277 28.79 -2.76 -3.19
C LEU A 277 28.80 -1.54 -2.24
N ARG A 278 29.81 -0.66 -2.34
CA ARG A 278 29.92 0.57 -1.52
C ARG A 278 29.27 1.81 -2.15
N ALA A 279 29.13 1.85 -3.47
CA ALA A 279 28.71 3.05 -4.21
C ALA A 279 27.19 3.23 -4.36
N ALA A 280 26.38 2.34 -3.76
CA ALA A 280 24.94 2.27 -3.95
C ALA A 280 24.21 2.12 -2.61
#